data_AF-A0A1E3VVY8-F1
#
_entry.id   AF-A0A1E3VVY8-F1
#
_cell.length_a   1.000
_cell.length_b   1.000
_cell.length_c   1.000
_cell.angle_alpha   90.00
_cell.angle_beta   90.00
_cell.angle_gamma   90.00
#
_symmetry.space_group_name_H-M   'P 1'
#
loop_
_entity.id
_entity.type
_entity.pdbx_description
1 polymer ?
#
loop_
_entity_poly.entity_id
_entity_poly.type
_entity_poly.pdbx_seq_one_letter_code
_entity_poly.pdbx_strand_id
1 'polypeptide(L)'
;MVVTDGEETCGRSPCDLAKQLHETAEQLTVHVIGFRYSNYSWTGGNSVMDLRCLADENNGLYIKANSEGELIEALEKTLDCPMVSQAPLNPIR
;
A
#
# COMPACT_ATOMS: atom_id res chain seq x y z
N MET A 1 -1.37 6.41 0.57
CA MET A 1 -1.91 5.04 0.80
C MET A 1 -2.95 4.74 -0.27
N VAL A 2 -2.96 3.51 -0.79
CA VAL A 2 -3.87 3.03 -1.84
C VAL A 2 -4.46 1.69 -1.39
N VAL A 3 -5.78 1.53 -1.54
CA VAL A 3 -6.47 0.23 -1.37
C VAL A 3 -7.14 -0.09 -2.70
N THR A 4 -6.88 -1.27 -3.25
CA THR A 4 -7.22 -1.64 -4.64
C THR A 4 -7.44 -3.14 -4.77
N ASP A 5 -8.27 -3.55 -5.71
CA ASP A 5 -8.45 -4.96 -6.10
C ASP A 5 -7.34 -5.51 -7.00
N GLY A 6 -6.40 -4.66 -7.42
CA GLY A 6 -5.23 -5.03 -8.22
C GLY A 6 -5.35 -4.65 -9.70
N GLU A 7 -6.53 -4.30 -10.19
CA GLU A 7 -6.77 -4.09 -11.62
C GLU A 7 -6.55 -2.65 -12.05
N GLU A 8 -5.66 -2.46 -13.03
CA GLU A 8 -5.49 -1.19 -13.72
C GLU A 8 -6.33 -1.20 -15.00
N THR A 9 -7.25 -0.24 -15.13
CA THR A 9 -8.21 -0.18 -16.24
C THR A 9 -8.09 1.09 -17.10
N CYS A 10 -7.19 2.02 -16.74
CA CYS A 10 -6.99 3.27 -17.46
C CYS A 10 -5.88 3.18 -18.54
N GLY A 11 -5.21 2.03 -18.68
CA GLY A 11 -4.19 1.78 -19.69
C GLY A 11 -2.86 2.47 -19.40
N ARG A 12 -2.55 2.74 -18.13
CA ARG A 12 -1.30 3.40 -17.71
C ARG A 12 -0.42 2.46 -16.90
N SER A 13 0.87 2.77 -16.83
CA SER A 13 1.85 2.04 -16.03
C SER A 13 1.89 2.60 -14.60
N PRO A 14 1.41 1.85 -13.60
CA PRO A 14 1.49 2.30 -12.21
C PRO A 14 2.94 2.41 -11.72
N CYS A 15 3.86 1.62 -12.30
CA CYS A 15 5.28 1.69 -11.95
C CYS A 15 5.98 2.93 -12.50
N ASP A 16 5.61 3.41 -13.69
CA ASP A 16 6.18 4.66 -14.19
C ASP A 16 5.68 5.85 -13.37
N LEU A 17 4.41 5.80 -12.92
CA LEU A 17 3.89 6.77 -11.96
C LEU A 17 4.62 6.69 -10.62
N ALA A 18 4.90 5.48 -10.13
CA ALA A 18 5.62 5.27 -8.87
C ALA A 18 6.98 5.98 -8.85
N LYS A 19 7.75 5.87 -9.94
CA LYS A 19 9.05 6.53 -10.10
C LYS A 19 8.92 8.05 -10.15
N GLN A 20 7.95 8.55 -10.92
CA GLN A 20 7.68 10.00 -10.99
C GLN A 20 7.32 10.59 -9.62
N LEU A 21 6.54 9.86 -8.82
CA LEU A 21 6.18 10.26 -7.46
C LEU A 21 7.41 10.31 -6.55
N HIS A 22 8.28 9.31 -6.61
CA HIS A 22 9.54 9.29 -5.86
C HIS A 22 10.44 10.48 -6.21
N GLU A 23 10.59 10.78 -7.51
CA GLU A 23 11.41 11.88 -8.01
C GLU A 23 10.89 13.26 -7.60
N THR A 24 9.57 13.41 -7.45
CA THR A 24 8.93 14.72 -7.21
C THR A 24 8.62 15.00 -5.74
N ALA A 25 8.67 13.98 -4.88
CA ALA A 25 8.34 14.12 -3.46
C ALA A 25 9.23 13.22 -2.57
N GLU A 26 10.39 13.75 -2.16
CA GLU A 26 11.41 13.01 -1.39
C GLU A 26 10.90 12.35 -0.09
N GLN A 27 9.88 12.93 0.56
CA GLN A 27 9.31 12.43 1.82
C GLN A 27 7.95 11.73 1.62
N LEU A 28 7.60 11.36 0.39
CA LEU A 28 6.37 10.64 0.11
C LEU A 28 6.52 9.15 0.45
N THR A 29 5.60 8.65 1.26
CA THR A 29 5.42 7.22 1.50
C THR A 29 4.10 6.73 0.90
N VAL A 30 4.14 5.68 0.07
CA VAL A 30 2.92 5.09 -0.52
C VAL A 30 2.75 3.65 -0.08
N HIS A 31 1.92 3.41 0.95
CA HIS A 31 1.45 2.05 1.25
C HIS A 31 0.37 1.60 0.26
N VAL A 32 0.39 0.33 -0.14
CA VAL A 32 -0.57 -0.30 -1.06
C VAL A 32 -1.14 -1.56 -0.40
N ILE A 33 -2.47 -1.63 -0.32
CA ILE A 33 -3.20 -2.83 0.10
C ILE A 33 -3.95 -3.39 -1.11
N GLY A 34 -3.55 -4.59 -1.56
CA GLY A 34 -4.24 -5.37 -2.58
C GLY A 34 -5.34 -6.20 -1.92
N PHE A 35 -6.59 -5.74 -1.98
CA PHE A 35 -7.73 -6.39 -1.34
C PHE A 35 -8.56 -7.20 -2.34
N ARG A 36 -8.63 -8.53 -2.15
CA ARG A 36 -9.38 -9.44 -3.04
C ARG A 36 -10.10 -10.52 -2.26
N TYR A 37 -11.43 -10.47 -2.20
CA TYR A 37 -12.18 -11.50 -1.49
C TYR A 37 -12.02 -12.87 -2.17
N SER A 38 -11.66 -13.90 -1.40
CA SER A 38 -11.32 -15.24 -1.89
C SER A 38 -12.42 -15.94 -2.72
N ASN A 39 -13.68 -15.51 -2.54
CA ASN A 39 -14.83 -16.06 -3.28
C ASN A 39 -15.13 -15.33 -4.61
N TYR A 40 -14.35 -14.31 -4.99
CA TYR A 40 -14.51 -13.59 -6.25
C TYR A 40 -13.57 -14.17 -7.31
N SER A 41 -14.13 -15.02 -8.19
CA SER A 41 -13.39 -15.59 -9.33
C SER A 41 -13.23 -14.53 -10.42
N TRP A 42 -11.99 -14.11 -10.67
CA TRP A 42 -11.63 -13.15 -11.72
C TRP A 42 -10.81 -13.88 -12.80
N THR A 43 -11.37 -13.91 -14.01
CA THR A 43 -10.89 -14.45 -15.29
C THR A 43 -9.92 -13.59 -16.12
N GLY A 44 -8.99 -12.82 -15.56
CA GLY A 44 -8.15 -12.02 -16.45
C GLY A 44 -6.98 -11.25 -15.86
N GLY A 45 -6.31 -10.59 -16.81
CA GLY A 45 -5.05 -11.14 -17.28
C GLY A 45 -3.79 -10.41 -16.83
N ASN A 46 -3.88 -9.26 -16.17
CA ASN A 46 -2.72 -8.44 -15.79
C ASN A 46 -3.09 -7.52 -14.62
N SER A 47 -3.03 -7.98 -13.36
CA SER A 47 -3.73 -7.24 -12.28
C SER A 47 -3.21 -7.46 -10.85
N VAL A 48 -1.94 -7.83 -10.61
CA VAL A 48 -1.44 -7.90 -9.21
C VAL A 48 0.04 -7.48 -9.10
N MET A 49 0.87 -7.84 -10.08
CA MET A 49 2.30 -7.52 -10.06
C MET A 49 2.55 -6.02 -10.28
N ASP A 50 1.72 -5.35 -11.09
CA ASP A 50 1.96 -3.96 -11.52
C ASP A 50 1.73 -2.90 -10.45
N LEU A 51 1.09 -3.23 -9.32
CA LEU A 51 0.84 -2.24 -8.24
C LEU A 51 1.84 -2.36 -7.08
N ARG A 52 2.66 -3.40 -7.05
CA ARG A 52 3.67 -3.56 -5.98
C ARG A 52 4.73 -2.46 -6.05
N CYS A 53 5.17 -2.12 -7.25
CA CYS A 53 6.16 -1.07 -7.48
C CYS A 53 5.76 0.30 -6.92
N LEU A 54 4.46 0.63 -6.86
CA LEU A 54 3.98 1.88 -6.22
C LEU A 54 4.48 1.98 -4.78
N ALA A 55 4.44 0.87 -4.03
CA ALA A 55 4.95 0.83 -2.68
C ALA A 55 6.47 0.75 -2.64
N ASP A 56 7.07 -0.16 -3.42
CA ASP A 56 8.51 -0.42 -3.39
C ASP A 56 9.34 0.82 -3.77
N GLU A 57 8.90 1.61 -4.77
CA GLU A 57 9.58 2.84 -5.20
C GLU A 57 9.37 4.00 -4.21
N ASN A 58 8.28 4.01 -3.44
CA ASN A 58 7.92 5.11 -2.54
C ASN A 58 8.02 4.72 -1.06
N ASN A 59 9.02 3.90 -0.70
CA ASN A 59 9.34 3.53 0.69
C ASN A 59 8.14 2.99 1.50
N GLY A 60 7.19 2.37 0.81
CA GLY A 60 5.92 1.94 1.37
C GLY A 60 5.86 0.46 1.69
N LEU A 61 4.67 0.01 2.09
CA LEU A 61 4.36 -1.39 2.34
C LEU A 61 3.39 -1.87 1.29
N TYR A 62 3.64 -3.04 0.71
CA TYR A 62 2.66 -3.77 -0.10
C TYR A 62 2.11 -4.95 0.70
N ILE A 63 0.80 -4.95 0.97
CA ILE A 63 0.13 -5.99 1.75
C ILE A 63 -1.04 -6.55 0.92
N LYS A 64 -1.14 -7.88 0.83
CA LYS A 64 -2.31 -8.55 0.25
C LYS A 64 -3.29 -8.89 1.37
N ALA A 65 -4.57 -8.63 1.14
CA ALA A 65 -5.65 -8.97 2.05
C ALA A 65 -6.76 -9.69 1.28
N ASN A 66 -7.23 -10.83 1.79
CA ASN A 66 -8.21 -11.69 1.12
C ASN A 66 -9.49 -11.91 1.93
N SER A 67 -9.59 -11.28 3.09
CA SER A 67 -10.73 -11.30 3.99
C SER A 67 -10.87 -9.96 4.71
N GLU A 68 -12.03 -9.72 5.33
CA GLU A 68 -12.24 -8.54 6.17
C GLU A 68 -11.20 -8.45 7.30
N GLY A 69 -10.90 -9.58 7.96
CA GLY A 69 -9.88 -9.64 9.01
C GLY A 69 -8.49 -9.27 8.50
N GLU A 70 -8.06 -9.83 7.36
CA GLU A 70 -6.76 -9.48 6.76
C GLU A 70 -6.70 -8.02 6.30
N LEU A 71 -7.84 -7.43 5.89
CA LEU A 71 -7.90 -6.01 5.54
C LEU A 71 -7.73 -5.13 6.78
N ILE A 72 -8.37 -5.48 7.90
CA ILE A 72 -8.18 -4.79 9.19
C ILE A 72 -6.72 -4.82 9.60
N GLU A 73 -6.09 -6.00 9.61
CA GLU A 73 -4.66 -6.15 9.95
C GLU A 73 -3.75 -5.35 9.02
N ALA A 74 -4.05 -5.30 7.71
CA ALA A 74 -3.30 -4.52 6.75
C ALA A 74 -3.43 -3.00 6.99
N LEU A 75 -4.63 -2.52 7.34
CA LEU A 75 -4.87 -1.13 7.70
C LEU A 75 -4.11 -0.76 8.98
N GLU A 76 -4.19 -1.58 10.02
CA GLU A 76 -3.46 -1.36 11.27
C GLU A 76 -1.95 -1.26 11.02
N LYS A 77 -1.39 -2.20 10.25
CA LYS A 77 0.04 -2.20 9.94
C LYS A 77 0.52 -1.00 9.10
N THR A 78 -0.35 -0.42 8.28
CA THR A 78 0.00 0.71 7.41
C THR A 78 -0.29 2.08 8.03
N LEU A 79 -1.15 2.13 9.04
CA LEU A 79 -1.53 3.34 9.76
C LEU A 79 -0.87 3.43 11.14
N ASP A 80 -0.17 2.38 11.58
CA ASP A 80 0.59 2.43 12.83
C ASP A 80 1.57 3.60 12.79
N CYS A 81 1.63 4.35 13.89
CA CYS A 81 2.39 5.59 13.97
C CYS A 81 3.85 5.29 14.34
N PRO A 82 4.81 5.31 13.40
CA PRO A 82 6.23 5.10 13.74
C PRO A 82 6.74 6.12 14.77
N MET A 83 6.17 7.33 14.80
CA MET A 83 6.60 8.43 15.66
C MET A 83 6.18 8.32 17.14
N VAL A 84 5.15 7.54 17.49
CA VAL A 84 4.75 7.43 18.91
C VAL A 84 5.70 6.50 19.68
N SER A 85 6.32 5.53 19.01
CA SER A 85 7.21 4.56 19.66
C SER A 85 8.61 5.09 20.01
N GLN A 86 9.05 6.21 19.42
CA GLN A 86 10.41 6.73 19.57
C GLN A 86 10.51 8.02 20.39
N ALA A 87 9.39 8.62 20.80
CA ALA A 87 9.43 9.75 21.71
C ALA A 87 9.80 9.23 23.12
N PRO A 88 10.90 9.71 23.75
CA PRO A 88 11.19 9.35 25.12
C PRO A 88 10.01 9.81 26.00
N LEU A 89 9.46 8.88 26.79
CA LEU A 89 8.47 9.19 27.81
C LEU A 89 9.10 10.15 28.81
N ASN A 90 8.87 11.45 28.65
CA ASN A 90 9.28 12.42 29.65
C ASN A 90 8.17 12.43 30.72
N PRO A 91 8.44 11.95 31.96
CA PRO A 91 7.43 12.03 33.01
C PRO A 91 7.14 13.51 33.30
N ILE A 92 5.86 13.89 33.17
CA ILE A 92 5.37 15.22 33.55
C ILE A 92 5.67 15.41 35.04
N ARG A 93 6.48 16.42 35.37
CA ARG A 93 6.75 16.87 36.73
C ARG A 93 5.71 17.88 37.17
#